data_AF-A0A3P1SZQ3-F1
#
_entry.id   AF-A0A3P1SZQ3-F1
#
_cell.length_a   1.000
_cell.length_b   1.000
_cell.length_c   1.000
_cell.angle_alpha   90.00
_cell.angle_beta   90.00
_cell.angle_gamma   90.00
#
_symmetry.space_group_name_H-M   'P 1'
#
loop_
_entity.id
_entity.type
_entity.pdbx_description
1 polymer ?
#
loop_
_entity_poly.entity_id
_entity_poly.type
_entity_poly.pdbx_seq_one_letter_code
_entity_poly.pdbx_strand_id
1 'polypeptide(L)'
;MRINKFILTACLIAGFIKAHAQYSQEVERVNDEIDLKVFPLPDKSQNMVVFHLPDSCSYDTTDSKNLRVELIVGKTMLVDCNKHVLMGTIEEKILNGYGYPYYTFTTNGEIWSTQMLCAEGSMHEEFVRCESLTIDYNRKLPFIVYMPLGYELKYRIWTAGETTDIPRQ
;
A
#
# COMPACT_ATOMS: atom_id res chain seq x y z
N MET A 1 19.38 44.21 -12.34
CA MET A 1 19.61 42.99 -13.13
C MET A 1 18.72 41.89 -12.55
N ARG A 2 17.54 41.64 -13.16
CA ARG A 2 16.54 40.66 -12.69
C ARG A 2 16.88 39.30 -13.29
N ILE A 3 17.35 38.36 -12.47
CA ILE A 3 17.63 36.98 -12.91
C ILE A 3 16.31 36.21 -12.93
N ASN A 4 15.96 35.67 -14.09
CA ASN A 4 14.73 34.95 -14.41
C ASN A 4 14.49 33.76 -13.46
N LYS A 5 13.48 33.87 -12.58
CA LYS A 5 12.96 32.75 -11.77
C LYS A 5 12.29 31.64 -12.60
N PHE A 6 12.13 31.82 -13.92
CA PHE A 6 11.48 30.85 -14.81
C PHE A 6 12.36 29.65 -15.20
N ILE A 7 13.69 29.71 -15.03
CA ILE A 7 14.60 28.65 -15.50
C ILE A 7 14.82 27.56 -14.44
N LEU A 8 14.66 27.86 -13.14
CA LEU A 8 14.83 26.84 -12.08
C LEU A 8 13.68 25.82 -12.03
N THR A 9 12.47 26.20 -12.43
CA THR A 9 11.27 25.35 -12.28
C THR A 9 11.17 24.26 -13.35
N ALA A 10 11.79 24.46 -14.53
CA ALA A 10 11.72 23.49 -15.64
C ALA A 10 12.58 22.23 -15.41
N CYS A 11 13.72 22.32 -14.72
CA CYS A 11 14.57 21.16 -14.44
C CYS A 11 13.95 20.18 -13.44
N LEU A 12 13.19 20.67 -12.44
CA LEU A 12 12.54 19.81 -11.45
C LEU A 12 11.44 18.96 -12.10
N ILE A 13 10.60 19.57 -12.94
CA ILE A 13 9.47 18.88 -13.59
C ILE A 13 9.95 17.81 -14.57
N ALA A 14 11.02 18.08 -15.34
CA ALA A 14 11.60 17.10 -16.26
C ALA A 14 12.20 15.86 -15.56
N GLY A 15 12.78 16.03 -14.36
CA GLY A 15 13.27 14.92 -13.54
C GLY A 15 12.16 14.02 -13.03
N PHE A 16 11.05 14.61 -12.58
CA PHE A 16 9.87 13.87 -12.13
C PHE A 16 9.21 13.07 -13.25
N ILE A 17 9.02 13.66 -14.44
CA ILE A 17 8.39 12.95 -15.57
C ILE A 17 9.22 11.74 -16.00
N LYS A 18 10.55 11.86 -16.06
CA LYS A 18 11.44 10.73 -16.39
C LYS A 18 11.37 9.60 -15.35
N ALA A 19 11.34 9.93 -14.06
CA ALA A 19 11.20 8.93 -13.00
C ALA A 19 9.85 8.20 -13.05
N HIS A 20 8.75 8.93 -13.33
CA HIS A 20 7.42 8.33 -13.48
C HIS A 20 7.33 7.43 -14.73
N ALA A 21 7.90 7.87 -15.85
CA ALA A 21 7.93 7.07 -17.08
C ALA A 21 8.77 5.79 -16.91
N GLN A 22 9.92 5.88 -16.23
CA GLN A 22 10.77 4.73 -15.94
C GLN A 22 10.09 3.74 -14.99
N TYR A 23 9.42 4.23 -13.92
CA TYR A 23 8.62 3.39 -13.03
C TYR A 23 7.48 2.68 -13.77
N SER A 24 6.80 3.39 -14.68
CA SER A 24 5.70 2.80 -15.47
C SER A 24 6.19 1.69 -16.40
N GLN A 25 7.33 1.89 -17.08
CA GLN A 25 7.94 0.86 -17.95
C GLN A 25 8.46 -0.35 -17.18
N GLU A 26 8.97 -0.15 -15.96
CA GLU A 26 9.43 -1.24 -15.10
C GLU A 26 8.28 -2.09 -14.55
N VAL A 27 7.21 -1.43 -14.12
CA VAL A 27 5.96 -2.09 -13.70
C VAL A 27 5.39 -2.96 -14.83
N GLU A 28 5.41 -2.47 -16.07
CA GLU A 28 4.95 -3.22 -17.24
C GLU A 28 5.85 -4.43 -17.54
N ARG A 29 7.18 -4.25 -17.49
CA ARG A 29 8.17 -5.33 -17.73
C ARG A 29 8.10 -6.47 -16.69
N VAL A 30 7.93 -6.14 -15.41
CA VAL A 30 7.85 -7.16 -14.35
C VAL A 30 6.50 -7.88 -14.38
N ASN A 31 5.42 -7.17 -14.74
CA ASN A 31 4.13 -7.80 -15.04
C ASN A 31 4.20 -8.75 -16.25
N ASP A 32 5.12 -8.54 -17.18
CA ASP A 32 5.35 -9.48 -18.30
C ASP A 32 6.19 -10.69 -17.88
N GLU A 33 7.11 -10.54 -16.91
CA GLU A 33 7.92 -11.65 -16.37
C GLU A 33 7.09 -12.62 -15.51
N ILE A 34 6.09 -12.09 -14.80
CA ILE A 34 5.13 -12.87 -14.02
C ILE A 34 3.82 -12.87 -14.77
N ASP A 35 3.50 -13.98 -15.45
CA ASP A 35 2.26 -14.08 -16.23
C ASP A 35 1.03 -13.92 -15.33
N LEU A 36 0.54 -12.68 -15.18
CA LEU A 36 -0.59 -12.35 -14.33
C LEU A 36 -1.85 -13.18 -14.67
N LYS A 37 -1.91 -13.78 -15.86
CA LYS A 37 -2.98 -14.69 -16.28
C LYS A 37 -3.06 -15.97 -15.47
N VAL A 38 -1.99 -16.33 -14.74
CA VAL A 38 -2.02 -17.51 -13.85
C VAL A 38 -2.78 -17.25 -12.56
N PHE A 39 -2.98 -15.97 -12.19
CA PHE A 39 -3.75 -15.59 -11.02
C PHE A 39 -5.26 -15.63 -11.32
N PRO A 40 -6.11 -15.94 -10.33
CA PRO A 40 -7.56 -15.94 -10.52
C PRO A 40 -8.07 -14.57 -10.97
N LEU A 41 -8.96 -14.52 -11.96
CA LEU A 41 -9.59 -13.26 -12.32
C LEU A 41 -10.49 -12.76 -11.17
N PRO A 42 -10.52 -11.45 -10.88
CA PRO A 42 -11.45 -10.90 -9.89
C PRO A 42 -12.90 -11.16 -10.32
N ASP A 43 -13.77 -11.43 -9.35
CA ASP A 43 -15.20 -11.50 -9.61
C ASP A 43 -15.81 -10.10 -9.86
N LYS A 44 -17.09 -10.04 -10.25
CA LYS A 44 -17.77 -8.77 -10.59
C LYS A 44 -17.89 -7.78 -9.42
N SER A 45 -17.75 -8.26 -8.18
CA SER A 45 -17.84 -7.47 -6.96
C SER A 45 -16.47 -7.06 -6.41
N GLN A 46 -15.39 -7.47 -7.08
CA GLN A 46 -14.03 -7.22 -6.67
C GLN A 46 -13.22 -6.47 -7.73
N ASN A 47 -12.18 -5.78 -7.28
CA ASN A 47 -11.06 -5.32 -8.09
C ASN A 47 -9.79 -6.08 -7.71
N MET A 48 -8.93 -6.31 -8.69
CA MET A 48 -7.56 -6.80 -8.51
C MET A 48 -6.63 -5.60 -8.62
N VAL A 49 -5.92 -5.29 -7.53
CA VAL A 49 -4.87 -4.26 -7.51
C VAL A 49 -3.52 -4.96 -7.59
N VAL A 50 -2.71 -4.52 -8.56
CA VAL A 50 -1.35 -5.00 -8.77
C VAL A 50 -0.41 -3.82 -8.59
N PHE A 51 0.56 -3.92 -7.68
CA PHE A 51 1.54 -2.87 -7.48
C PHE A 51 2.94 -3.42 -7.22
N HIS A 52 3.95 -2.66 -7.63
CA HIS A 52 5.35 -2.95 -7.36
C HIS A 52 5.90 -1.94 -6.36
N LEU A 53 6.77 -2.44 -5.49
CA LEU A 53 7.54 -1.55 -4.62
C LEU A 53 8.53 -0.75 -5.48
N PRO A 54 8.71 0.54 -5.20
CA PRO A 54 9.64 1.37 -5.94
C PRO A 54 11.08 0.87 -5.78
N ASP A 55 11.86 1.03 -6.83
CA ASP A 55 13.30 0.82 -6.80
C ASP A 55 13.95 1.75 -5.76
N SER A 56 14.86 1.15 -5.00
CA SER A 56 15.30 1.57 -3.68
C SER A 56 16.12 2.84 -3.57
N CYS A 57 15.94 3.83 -4.45
CA CYS A 57 16.68 5.08 -4.36
C CYS A 57 16.39 5.87 -3.06
N SER A 58 15.31 5.53 -2.32
CA SER A 58 14.93 6.16 -1.05
C SER A 58 15.08 5.27 0.19
N TYR A 59 15.39 3.98 0.04
CA TYR A 59 15.48 3.03 1.15
C TYR A 59 16.77 2.23 1.04
N ASP A 60 17.52 2.12 2.13
CA ASP A 60 18.65 1.20 2.16
C ASP A 60 18.12 -0.24 2.05
N THR A 61 18.24 -0.81 0.85
CA THR A 61 17.84 -2.20 0.58
C THR A 61 19.02 -3.16 0.59
N THR A 62 20.20 -2.71 1.05
CA THR A 62 21.36 -3.59 1.22
C THR A 62 21.05 -4.72 2.19
N ASP A 63 20.15 -4.50 3.16
CA ASP A 63 19.58 -5.53 4.01
C ASP A 63 18.05 -5.58 3.95
N SER A 64 17.52 -6.10 2.84
CA SER A 64 16.08 -6.35 2.65
C SER A 64 15.41 -7.16 3.77
N LYS A 65 16.18 -7.90 4.61
CA LYS A 65 15.64 -8.66 5.75
C LYS A 65 15.12 -7.76 6.86
N ASN A 66 15.61 -6.53 6.92
CA ASN A 66 15.15 -5.54 7.90
C ASN A 66 13.93 -4.77 7.39
N LEU A 67 13.48 -5.01 6.17
CA LEU A 67 12.33 -4.32 5.59
C LEU A 67 11.07 -5.19 5.69
N ARG A 68 9.95 -4.51 5.93
CA ARG A 68 8.60 -5.08 5.88
C ARG A 68 7.68 -4.16 5.10
N VAL A 69 6.64 -4.72 4.49
CA VAL A 69 5.57 -3.97 3.84
C VAL A 69 4.32 -4.11 4.70
N GLU A 70 3.66 -2.99 5.02
CA GLU A 70 2.35 -3.01 5.65
C GLU A 70 1.29 -2.66 4.60
N LEU A 71 0.37 -3.59 4.37
CA LEU A 71 -0.82 -3.41 3.55
C LEU A 71 -1.93 -2.81 4.41
N ILE A 72 -2.51 -1.71 3.94
CA ILE A 72 -3.54 -0.96 4.65
C ILE A 72 -4.73 -0.78 3.73
N VAL A 73 -5.82 -1.51 4.00
CA VAL A 73 -7.07 -1.37 3.27
C VAL A 73 -8.04 -0.53 4.09
N GLY A 74 -8.83 0.30 3.41
CA GLY A 74 -9.82 1.15 4.05
C GLY A 74 -10.74 1.80 3.03
N LYS A 75 -11.53 2.76 3.52
CA LYS A 75 -12.45 3.52 2.70
C LYS A 75 -12.46 4.98 3.15
N THR A 76 -12.28 5.90 2.22
CA THR A 76 -12.45 7.33 2.51
C THR A 76 -13.95 7.64 2.64
N MET A 77 -14.35 8.20 3.77
CA MET A 77 -15.73 8.60 4.03
C MET A 77 -15.83 9.74 5.05
N LEU A 78 -16.98 10.40 5.08
CA LEU A 78 -17.28 11.42 6.08
C LEU A 78 -17.55 10.78 7.44
N VAL A 79 -16.80 11.20 8.45
CA VAL A 79 -16.90 10.73 9.84
C VAL A 79 -16.92 11.91 10.81
N ASP A 80 -17.41 11.65 12.02
CA ASP A 80 -17.40 12.62 13.11
C ASP A 80 -16.05 12.60 13.86
N CYS A 81 -16.00 13.18 15.06
CA CYS A 81 -14.80 13.24 15.88
C CYS A 81 -14.37 11.89 16.52
N ASN A 82 -15.18 10.84 16.39
CA ASN A 82 -14.87 9.55 16.97
C ASN A 82 -13.72 8.86 16.22
N LYS A 83 -13.06 7.92 16.89
CA LYS A 83 -12.12 7.03 16.20
C LYS A 83 -12.91 5.91 15.54
N HIS A 84 -12.76 5.78 14.23
CA HIS A 84 -13.44 4.77 13.43
C HIS A 84 -12.48 3.68 12.97
N VAL A 85 -12.94 2.43 13.01
CA VAL A 85 -12.19 1.26 12.52
C VAL A 85 -13.10 0.45 11.62
N LEU A 86 -12.64 0.17 10.40
CA LEU A 86 -13.35 -0.70 9.47
C LEU A 86 -13.16 -2.16 9.86
N MET A 87 -14.25 -2.92 9.99
CA MET A 87 -14.19 -4.35 10.22
C MET A 87 -13.84 -5.06 8.92
N GLY A 88 -12.75 -5.82 8.92
CA GLY A 88 -12.32 -6.59 7.77
C GLY A 88 -10.96 -7.23 7.99
N THR A 89 -10.60 -8.18 7.13
CA THR A 89 -9.38 -8.98 7.26
C THR A 89 -8.69 -9.08 5.91
N ILE A 90 -7.37 -8.96 5.92
CA ILE A 90 -6.52 -9.22 4.77
C ILE A 90 -5.87 -10.59 4.99
N GLU A 91 -6.13 -11.53 4.09
CA GLU A 91 -5.60 -12.89 4.15
C GLU A 91 -4.56 -13.12 3.05
N GLU A 92 -3.43 -13.72 3.42
CA GLU A 92 -2.49 -14.27 2.44
C GLU A 92 -2.98 -15.62 1.94
N LYS A 93 -2.90 -15.80 0.62
CA LYS A 93 -3.16 -17.07 -0.06
C LYS A 93 -2.00 -17.39 -0.97
N ILE A 94 -1.73 -18.69 -1.14
CA ILE A 94 -0.68 -19.17 -2.04
C ILE A 94 -1.32 -19.70 -3.31
N LEU A 95 -0.81 -19.24 -4.46
CA LEU A 95 -1.24 -19.72 -5.77
C LEU A 95 -0.76 -21.16 -5.98
N ASN A 96 -1.71 -22.10 -6.00
CA ASN A 96 -1.43 -23.52 -6.18
C ASN A 96 -0.66 -23.78 -7.49
N GLY A 97 0.41 -24.57 -7.39
CA GLY A 97 1.29 -24.92 -8.52
C GLY A 97 2.41 -23.90 -8.81
N TYR A 98 2.29 -22.65 -8.31
CA TYR A 98 3.29 -21.60 -8.53
C TYR A 98 4.01 -21.18 -7.24
N GLY A 99 3.33 -21.27 -6.09
CA GLY A 99 3.88 -20.87 -4.79
C GLY A 99 3.93 -19.36 -4.58
N TYR A 100 3.33 -18.56 -5.47
CA TYR A 100 3.30 -17.10 -5.34
C TYR A 100 2.22 -16.65 -4.35
N PRO A 101 2.54 -15.71 -3.43
CA PRO A 101 1.54 -15.15 -2.54
C PRO A 101 0.64 -14.16 -3.29
N TYR A 102 -0.63 -14.14 -2.91
CA TYR A 102 -1.58 -13.08 -3.24
C TYR A 102 -2.47 -12.82 -2.03
N TYR A 103 -3.10 -11.66 -1.98
CA TYR A 103 -3.85 -11.23 -0.80
C TYR A 103 -5.31 -11.03 -1.13
N THR A 104 -6.22 -11.41 -0.23
CA THR A 104 -7.65 -11.13 -0.36
C THR A 104 -8.09 -10.31 0.84
N PHE A 105 -8.74 -9.17 0.59
CA PHE A 105 -9.44 -8.41 1.62
C PHE A 105 -10.92 -8.78 1.64
N THR A 106 -11.44 -9.11 2.82
CA THR A 106 -12.86 -9.41 3.05
C THR A 106 -13.42 -8.51 4.15
N THR A 107 -14.61 -7.96 3.93
CA THR A 107 -15.31 -7.08 4.87
C THR A 107 -16.82 -7.18 4.64
N ASN A 108 -17.60 -6.96 5.70
CA ASN A 108 -19.05 -6.72 5.63
C ASN A 108 -19.41 -5.22 5.59
N GLY A 109 -18.40 -4.34 5.63
CA GLY A 109 -18.56 -2.89 5.64
C GLY A 109 -18.92 -2.29 7.00
N GLU A 110 -18.99 -3.08 8.07
CA GLU A 110 -19.26 -2.56 9.41
C GLU A 110 -18.09 -1.72 9.94
N ILE A 111 -18.42 -0.67 10.68
CA ILE A 111 -17.46 0.25 11.28
C ILE A 111 -17.70 0.30 12.78
N TRP A 112 -16.63 0.16 13.54
CA TRP A 112 -16.64 0.35 14.98
C TRP A 112 -16.15 1.75 15.30
N SER A 113 -16.84 2.43 16.22
CA SER A 113 -16.47 3.77 16.65
C SER A 113 -16.39 3.90 18.17
N THR A 114 -15.60 4.85 18.64
CA THR A 114 -15.74 5.35 20.02
C THR A 114 -17.09 6.07 20.20
N GLN A 115 -17.44 6.39 21.45
CA GLN A 115 -18.69 7.08 21.82
C GLN A 115 -18.40 8.41 22.55
N MET A 116 -17.55 9.25 21.97
CA MET A 116 -17.28 10.60 22.47
C MET A 116 -18.41 11.55 22.06
N LEU A 117 -18.65 12.57 22.88
CA LEU A 117 -19.55 13.67 22.52
C LEU A 117 -18.86 14.58 21.50
N CYS A 118 -19.34 14.58 20.26
CA CYS A 118 -18.78 15.40 19.19
C CYS A 118 -19.48 16.77 19.11
N ALA A 119 -18.67 17.82 18.90
CA ALA A 119 -19.18 19.16 18.64
C ALA A 119 -19.87 19.23 17.26
N GLU A 120 -20.80 20.18 17.12
CA GLU A 120 -21.42 20.48 15.82
C GLU A 120 -20.36 20.92 14.81
N GLY A 121 -20.45 20.43 13.57
CA GLY A 121 -19.48 20.73 12.52
C GLY A 121 -18.16 19.95 12.58
N SER A 122 -18.05 18.92 13.42
CA SER A 122 -16.86 18.05 13.51
C SER A 122 -16.71 17.03 12.37
N MET A 123 -17.66 17.00 11.43
CA MET A 123 -17.63 16.09 10.29
C MET A 123 -16.46 16.41 9.35
N HIS A 124 -15.68 15.40 8.97
CA HIS A 124 -14.57 15.53 8.05
C HIS A 124 -14.36 14.23 7.25
N GLU A 125 -13.68 14.31 6.11
CA GLU A 125 -13.29 13.12 5.35
C GLU A 125 -12.11 12.44 6.03
N GLU A 126 -12.25 11.15 6.33
CA GLU A 126 -11.19 10.31 6.90
C GLU A 126 -11.08 9.00 6.11
N PHE A 127 -9.85 8.50 5.99
CA PHE A 127 -9.59 7.14 5.51
C PHE A 127 -9.76 6.15 6.66
N VAL A 128 -10.97 5.59 6.78
CA VAL A 128 -11.29 4.60 7.82
C VAL A 128 -10.70 3.25 7.41
N ARG A 129 -9.64 2.85 8.12
CA ARG A 129 -8.85 1.65 7.80
C ARG A 129 -9.28 0.43 8.63
N CYS A 130 -9.02 -0.76 8.09
CA CYS A 130 -9.07 -2.00 8.85
C CYS A 130 -7.75 -2.30 9.56
N GLU A 131 -7.71 -3.43 10.28
CA GLU A 131 -6.46 -4.01 10.74
C GLU A 131 -5.55 -4.27 9.53
N SER A 132 -4.30 -3.81 9.63
CA SER A 132 -3.32 -3.92 8.55
C SER A 132 -2.58 -5.24 8.60
N LEU A 133 -2.10 -5.70 7.45
CA LEU A 133 -1.29 -6.90 7.33
C LEU A 133 0.16 -6.50 7.05
N THR A 134 1.10 -6.92 7.90
CA THR A 134 2.53 -6.71 7.68
C THR A 134 3.17 -7.98 7.13
N ILE A 135 3.86 -7.85 6.00
CA ILE A 135 4.44 -8.94 5.22
C ILE A 135 5.92 -8.65 4.93
N ASP A 136 6.63 -9.69 4.50
CA ASP A 136 8.02 -9.58 4.11
C ASP A 136 8.20 -8.65 2.90
N TYR A 137 9.26 -7.85 2.94
CA TYR A 137 9.64 -7.05 1.79
C TYR A 137 10.16 -7.96 0.68
N ASN A 138 9.47 -7.95 -0.46
CA ASN A 138 9.89 -8.64 -1.66
C ASN A 138 9.69 -7.74 -2.89
N ARG A 139 10.79 -7.21 -3.43
CA ARG A 139 10.75 -6.37 -4.65
C ARG A 139 10.72 -7.16 -5.96
N LYS A 140 10.95 -8.47 -5.92
CA LYS A 140 11.08 -9.30 -7.14
C LYS A 140 9.73 -9.67 -7.76
N LEU A 141 8.67 -9.61 -6.98
CA LEU A 141 7.32 -9.96 -7.40
C LEU A 141 6.39 -8.75 -7.15
N PRO A 142 5.38 -8.51 -8.00
CA PRO A 142 4.29 -7.61 -7.68
C PRO A 142 3.51 -8.15 -6.49
N PHE A 143 2.91 -7.22 -5.76
CA PHE A 143 1.88 -7.52 -4.78
C PHE A 143 0.53 -7.51 -5.49
N ILE A 144 -0.23 -8.59 -5.32
CA ILE A 144 -1.56 -8.76 -5.91
C ILE A 144 -2.58 -8.82 -4.79
N VAL A 145 -3.53 -7.90 -4.79
CA VAL A 145 -4.56 -7.78 -3.74
C VAL A 145 -5.94 -7.73 -4.38
N TYR A 146 -6.80 -8.67 -4.01
CA TYR A 146 -8.23 -8.66 -4.34
C TYR A 146 -8.99 -7.96 -3.22
N MET A 147 -9.85 -7.00 -3.57
CA MET A 147 -10.69 -6.30 -2.58
C MET A 147 -12.08 -6.02 -3.18
N PRO A 148 -13.12 -5.81 -2.36
CA PRO A 148 -14.42 -5.41 -2.88
C PRO A 148 -14.36 -4.01 -3.52
N LEU A 149 -15.25 -3.75 -4.48
CA LEU A 149 -15.35 -2.44 -5.12
C LEU A 149 -15.65 -1.33 -4.09
N GLY A 150 -15.03 -0.15 -4.30
CA GLY A 150 -15.24 1.03 -3.45
C GLY A 150 -14.39 1.08 -2.17
N TYR A 151 -13.40 0.18 -2.05
CA TYR A 151 -12.34 0.25 -1.05
C TYR A 151 -11.01 0.64 -1.72
N GLU A 152 -10.10 1.18 -0.91
CA GLU A 152 -8.80 1.66 -1.35
C GLU A 152 -7.69 0.89 -0.63
N LEU A 153 -6.60 0.62 -1.36
CA LEU A 153 -5.38 0.03 -0.83
C LEU A 153 -4.28 1.09 -0.75
N LYS A 154 -3.65 1.18 0.42
CA LYS A 154 -2.43 1.93 0.67
C LYS A 154 -1.38 0.95 1.19
N TYR A 155 -0.11 1.32 1.06
CA TYR A 155 0.98 0.58 1.69
C TYR A 155 1.94 1.54 2.39
N ARG A 156 2.70 1.02 3.35
CA ARG A 156 3.93 1.67 3.82
C ARG A 156 5.04 0.65 3.98
N ILE A 157 6.28 1.13 4.00
CA ILE A 157 7.47 0.32 4.26
C ILE A 157 7.96 0.61 5.66
N TRP A 158 8.22 -0.45 6.42
CA TRP A 158 8.84 -0.41 7.73
C TRP A 158 10.29 -0.88 7.65
N THR A 159 11.14 -0.29 8.47
CA THR A 159 12.53 -0.72 8.66
C THR A 159 12.72 -1.12 10.12
N ALA A 160 13.28 -2.30 10.35
CA ALA A 160 13.62 -2.79 11.66
C ALA A 160 14.75 -1.95 12.27
N GLY A 161 14.67 -1.71 13.59
CA GLY A 161 15.79 -1.19 14.36
C GLY A 161 16.85 -2.26 14.63
N GLU A 162 17.88 -1.88 15.38
CA GLU A 162 18.92 -2.82 15.80
C GLU A 162 18.35 -3.91 16.72
N THR A 163 18.85 -5.13 16.54
CA THR A 163 18.55 -6.23 17.47
C THR A 163 19.19 -5.93 18.82
N THR A 164 18.42 -6.03 19.89
CA THR A 164 18.89 -5.82 21.26
C THR A 164 18.72 -7.09 22.07
N ASP A 165 19.79 -7.53 22.74
CA ASP A 165 19.75 -8.68 23.63
C ASP A 165 18.98 -8.35 24.93
N ILE A 166 18.22 -9.33 25.42
CA ILE A 166 17.59 -9.23 26.75
C ILE A 166 18.67 -9.47 27.81
N PRO A 167 18.82 -8.58 28.82
CA PRO A 167 19.76 -8.80 29.91
C PRO A 167 19.47 -10.13 30.62
N ARG A 168 20.49 -10.96 30.80
CA ARG A 168 20.39 -12.16 31.66
C ARG A 168 20.32 -11.72 33.12
N GLN A 169 19.33 -12.24 33.86
CA GLN A 169 19.21 -12.08 35.31
C GLN A 169 20.23 -12.93 36.06
#